data_AF-A0AA35LTL1-F1
#
_entry.id   AF-A0AA35LTL1-F1
#
_cell.length_a   1.000
_cell.length_b   1.000
_cell.length_c   1.000
_cell.angle_alpha   90.00
_cell.angle_beta   90.00
_cell.angle_gamma   90.00
#
_symmetry.space_group_name_H-M   'P 1'
#
loop_
_entity.id
_entity.type
_entity.pdbx_description
1 polymer ?
#
loop_
_entity_poly.entity_id
_entity_poly.type
_entity_poly.pdbx_seq_one_letter_code
_entity_poly.pdbx_strand_id
1 'polypeptide(L)'
;MFTIANRRINAHLLRQGLNHGTLPGPLPSHSLDANDDADTRGGLSVSTSLLRTAIITSLPISSSTTRPVATQKIDAHAADEILVRQRLQRPVAPHLTVYQVNQTWTGSSIWMRFTGVGVMGVAYGYFMAYALNPLVGWNLGSESLIATFATMSPLAKGSIKFGLSWPFVFHFVNGIKQLVYDMGIGYGKRTIEASNNWPFIIGVFGALVLTFAL
;
A
#
# COMPACT_ATOMS: atom_id res chain seq x y z
N MET A 1 6.41 -20.08 -12.40
CA MET A 1 5.33 -19.84 -13.37
C MET A 1 4.63 -18.54 -13.00
N PHE A 2 5.09 -17.38 -13.48
CA PHE A 2 4.36 -16.09 -13.55
C PHE A 2 5.30 -15.05 -14.21
N THR A 3 5.58 -15.28 -15.49
CA THR A 3 6.08 -14.28 -16.44
C THR A 3 4.90 -14.05 -17.38
N ILE A 4 4.64 -12.80 -17.79
CA ILE A 4 3.54 -12.33 -18.66
C ILE A 4 2.35 -11.72 -17.89
N ALA A 5 2.55 -10.55 -17.29
CA ALA A 5 1.44 -9.60 -17.03
C ALA A 5 1.86 -8.12 -16.93
N ASN A 6 3.14 -7.76 -17.08
CA ASN A 6 3.61 -6.40 -16.76
C ASN A 6 4.12 -5.58 -17.97
N ARG A 7 3.73 -5.92 -19.20
CA ARG A 7 4.17 -5.19 -20.41
C ARG A 7 3.17 -4.18 -20.98
N ARG A 8 1.92 -4.13 -20.50
CA ARG A 8 0.87 -3.28 -21.08
C ARG A 8 0.68 -1.91 -20.44
N ILE A 9 1.27 -1.62 -19.28
CA ILE A 9 1.05 -0.33 -18.59
C ILE A 9 2.12 0.73 -18.96
N ASN A 10 3.32 0.30 -19.36
CA ASN A 10 4.42 1.25 -19.64
C ASN A 10 4.32 1.99 -20.99
N ALA A 11 3.43 1.60 -21.90
CA ALA A 11 3.31 2.27 -23.20
C ALA A 11 2.51 3.58 -23.14
N HIS A 12 1.63 3.76 -22.14
CA HIS A 12 0.79 4.96 -22.05
C HIS A 12 1.46 6.14 -21.33
N LEU A 13 2.37 5.87 -20.40
CA LEU A 13 3.05 6.92 -19.61
C LEU A 13 4.27 7.53 -20.32
N LEU A 14 4.81 6.86 -21.35
CA LEU A 14 5.90 7.41 -22.18
C LEU A 14 5.43 8.45 -23.21
N ARG A 15 4.11 8.64 -23.40
CA ARG A 15 3.54 9.57 -24.40
C ARG A 15 3.09 10.92 -23.82
N GLN A 16 3.05 11.09 -22.49
CA GLN A 16 2.52 12.32 -21.86
C GLN A 16 3.59 13.27 -21.28
N GLY A 17 4.88 12.94 -21.38
CA GLY A 17 5.98 13.73 -20.80
C GLY A 17 6.79 14.62 -21.76
N LEU A 18 6.32 14.85 -22.99
CA LEU A 18 7.10 15.51 -24.05
C LEU A 18 6.41 16.73 -24.68
N ASN A 19 5.73 17.56 -23.88
CA ASN A 19 5.18 18.83 -24.34
C ASN A 19 5.66 19.99 -23.46
N HIS A 20 6.89 20.47 -23.68
CA HIS A 20 7.32 21.87 -23.50
C HIS A 20 8.76 22.00 -24.01
N GLY A 21 8.92 22.44 -25.27
CA GLY A 21 10.22 22.67 -25.88
C GLY A 21 10.13 22.63 -27.41
N THR A 22 9.89 23.80 -28.00
CA THR A 22 9.90 24.07 -29.45
C THR A 22 11.25 23.70 -30.09
N LEU A 23 11.21 22.85 -31.12
CA LEU A 23 12.29 22.71 -32.12
C LEU A 23 11.68 22.87 -33.53
N PRO A 24 12.40 23.48 -34.50
CA PRO A 24 11.87 23.79 -35.83
C PRO A 24 11.84 22.55 -36.72
N GLY A 25 10.72 22.34 -37.43
CA GLY A 25 10.51 21.18 -38.31
C GLY A 25 10.94 21.43 -39.77
N PRO A 26 11.19 20.36 -40.54
CA PRO A 26 11.16 20.40 -42.01
C PRO A 26 9.97 19.65 -42.62
N LEU A 27 9.71 20.03 -43.88
CA LEU A 27 8.51 19.99 -44.73
C LEU A 27 7.95 18.61 -45.19
N PRO A 28 6.73 18.57 -45.77
CA PRO A 28 5.94 17.36 -45.96
C PRO A 28 6.20 16.64 -47.30
N SER A 29 6.01 15.32 -47.32
CA SER A 29 5.92 14.53 -48.55
C SER A 29 4.56 13.84 -48.66
N HIS A 30 3.98 14.02 -49.84
CA HIS A 30 2.64 13.77 -50.31
C HIS A 30 2.39 12.31 -50.73
N SER A 31 1.10 11.91 -50.76
CA SER A 31 0.47 10.77 -51.45
C SER A 31 0.80 9.35 -50.94
N LEU A 32 -0.10 8.37 -50.89
CA LEU A 32 -1.24 8.05 -51.76
C LEU A 32 -2.33 7.29 -50.97
N ASP A 33 -3.59 7.54 -51.34
CA ASP A 33 -4.77 6.77 -50.97
C ASP A 33 -4.75 5.35 -51.55
N ALA A 34 -5.34 4.41 -50.81
CA ALA A 34 -5.98 3.23 -51.39
C ALA A 34 -7.15 2.81 -50.48
N ASN A 35 -8.35 3.12 -50.96
CA ASN A 35 -9.62 2.50 -50.56
C ASN A 35 -9.57 0.98 -50.86
N ASP A 36 -10.29 0.19 -50.06
CA ASP A 36 -11.36 -0.70 -50.54
C ASP A 36 -11.85 -1.60 -49.39
N ASP A 37 -13.02 -1.24 -48.88
CA ASP A 37 -14.27 -2.02 -48.88
C ASP A 37 -14.30 -3.54 -48.58
N ALA A 38 -15.35 -3.85 -47.81
CA ALA A 38 -16.11 -5.11 -47.74
C ALA A 38 -15.44 -6.31 -47.02
N ASP A 39 -16.12 -7.23 -46.36
CA ASP A 39 -17.53 -7.58 -46.30
C ASP A 39 -17.80 -8.25 -44.93
N THR A 40 -18.96 -7.94 -44.38
CA THR A 40 -19.71 -8.74 -43.43
C THR A 40 -19.90 -10.19 -43.88
N ARG A 41 -19.69 -11.18 -43.00
CA ARG A 41 -20.61 -12.33 -42.82
C ARG A 41 -20.17 -13.26 -41.71
N GLY A 42 -21.12 -13.57 -40.83
CA GLY A 42 -21.00 -14.55 -39.77
C GLY A 42 -20.93 -15.98 -40.29
N GLY A 43 -20.25 -16.82 -39.51
CA GLY A 43 -20.20 -18.25 -39.69
C GLY A 43 -19.62 -18.89 -38.44
N LEU A 44 -20.50 -19.36 -37.55
CA LEU A 44 -20.14 -20.19 -36.40
C LEU A 44 -19.60 -21.52 -36.95
N SER A 45 -18.30 -21.76 -36.77
CA SER A 45 -17.67 -23.04 -37.08
C SER A 45 -17.24 -23.73 -35.78
N VAL A 46 -17.90 -24.87 -35.51
CA VAL A 46 -17.58 -25.79 -34.41
C VAL A 46 -16.20 -26.39 -34.69
N SER A 47 -15.19 -25.98 -33.92
CA SER A 47 -13.81 -26.47 -34.07
C SER A 47 -13.61 -27.76 -33.28
N THR A 48 -13.59 -28.89 -33.98
CA THR A 48 -12.97 -30.14 -33.52
C THR A 48 -11.46 -30.10 -33.72
N SER A 49 -10.72 -30.33 -32.62
CA SER A 49 -9.35 -30.86 -32.50
C SER A 49 -8.46 -30.85 -33.74
N LEU A 50 -7.37 -30.07 -33.73
CA LEU A 50 -6.07 -30.46 -34.32
C LEU A 50 -4.91 -29.80 -33.56
N LEU A 51 -3.97 -30.64 -33.08
CA LEU A 51 -2.65 -30.25 -32.58
C LEU A 51 -1.91 -29.45 -33.66
N ARG A 52 -1.83 -28.13 -33.50
CA ARG A 52 -0.97 -27.28 -34.33
C ARG A 52 0.44 -27.26 -33.76
N THR A 53 1.32 -28.06 -34.32
CA THR A 53 2.78 -27.87 -34.18
C THR A 53 3.15 -26.57 -34.88
N ALA A 54 3.38 -25.51 -34.10
CA ALA A 54 3.86 -24.24 -34.63
C ALA A 54 5.37 -24.34 -34.91
N ILE A 55 5.74 -24.29 -36.18
CA ILE A 55 7.13 -24.07 -36.60
C ILE A 55 7.48 -22.62 -36.23
N ILE A 56 8.38 -22.45 -35.24
CA ILE A 56 8.89 -21.14 -34.86
C ILE A 56 9.98 -20.76 -35.86
N THR A 57 9.65 -19.93 -36.84
CA THR A 57 10.64 -19.23 -37.68
C THR A 57 11.39 -18.21 -36.81
N SER A 58 12.66 -18.49 -36.54
CA SER A 58 13.56 -17.58 -35.81
C SER A 58 13.93 -16.38 -36.68
N LEU A 59 13.32 -15.23 -36.43
CA LEU A 59 13.78 -13.95 -37.00
C LEU A 59 15.09 -13.54 -36.32
N PRO A 60 16.12 -13.09 -37.07
CA PRO A 60 17.34 -12.58 -36.46
C PRO A 60 17.02 -11.25 -35.75
N ILE A 61 17.14 -11.23 -34.42
CA ILE A 61 17.12 -10.00 -33.62
C ILE A 61 18.46 -9.30 -33.88
N SER A 62 18.51 -8.51 -34.95
CA SER A 62 19.66 -7.65 -35.24
C SER A 62 19.31 -6.21 -34.89
N SER A 63 19.81 -5.73 -33.76
CA SER A 63 19.96 -4.30 -33.49
C SER A 63 20.90 -4.08 -32.31
N SER A 64 22.19 -4.38 -32.47
CA SER A 64 23.23 -3.79 -31.61
C SER A 64 23.38 -2.32 -31.98
N THR A 65 22.51 -1.46 -31.44
CA THR A 65 22.72 0.00 -31.52
C THR A 65 23.89 0.34 -30.62
N THR A 66 25.08 0.47 -31.19
CA THR A 66 26.22 1.08 -30.50
C THR A 66 25.91 2.57 -30.36
N ARG A 67 25.48 2.99 -29.16
CA ARG A 67 25.37 4.42 -28.85
C ARG A 67 26.80 4.95 -28.64
N PRO A 68 27.32 5.83 -29.50
CA PRO A 68 28.58 6.51 -29.19
C PRO A 68 28.31 7.43 -27.99
N VAL A 69 28.78 7.02 -26.81
CA VAL A 69 28.75 7.87 -25.62
C VAL A 69 30.00 8.74 -25.68
N ALA A 70 29.86 9.96 -26.18
CA ALA A 70 30.91 10.96 -26.12
C ALA A 70 31.08 11.39 -24.65
N THR A 71 32.26 11.17 -24.08
CA THR A 71 32.58 11.64 -22.73
C THR A 71 33.26 13.00 -22.83
N GLN A 72 32.83 13.94 -21.98
CA GLN A 72 33.50 15.22 -21.82
C GLN A 72 34.25 15.23 -20.49
N LYS A 73 35.47 15.77 -20.47
CA LYS A 73 36.15 16.09 -19.20
C LYS A 73 35.42 17.27 -18.58
N ILE A 74 34.86 17.03 -17.39
CA ILE A 74 34.16 18.03 -16.59
C ILE A 74 34.92 18.24 -15.28
N ASP A 75 34.89 19.46 -14.78
CA ASP A 75 35.41 19.80 -13.46
C ASP A 75 34.62 19.05 -12.36
N ALA A 76 35.27 18.75 -11.23
CA ALA A 76 34.69 17.97 -10.16
C ALA A 76 33.42 18.62 -9.59
N HIS A 77 33.41 19.95 -9.44
CA HIS A 77 32.24 20.67 -8.93
C HIS A 77 31.06 20.60 -9.92
N ALA A 78 31.34 20.71 -11.21
CA ALA A 78 30.30 20.62 -12.25
C ALA A 78 29.70 19.21 -12.32
N ALA A 79 30.52 18.17 -12.14
CA ALA A 79 30.06 16.80 -12.06
C ALA A 79 29.13 16.58 -10.85
N ASP A 80 29.48 17.12 -9.69
CA ASP A 80 28.65 17.00 -8.48
C ASP A 80 27.30 17.70 -8.64
N GLU A 81 27.27 18.88 -9.26
CA GLU A 81 26.03 19.60 -9.54
C GLU A 81 25.09 18.77 -10.44
N ILE A 82 25.63 18.13 -11.47
CA ILE A 82 24.87 17.23 -12.35
C ILE A 82 24.31 16.05 -11.56
N LEU A 83 25.12 15.42 -10.70
CA LEU A 83 24.67 14.29 -9.88
C LEU A 83 23.58 14.71 -8.89
N VAL A 84 23.67 15.89 -8.29
CA VAL A 84 22.63 16.45 -7.42
C VAL A 84 21.33 16.66 -8.20
N ARG A 85 21.40 17.32 -9.37
CA ARG A 85 20.24 17.52 -10.24
C ARG A 85 19.60 16.19 -10.66
N GLN A 86 20.41 15.19 -10.99
CA GLN A 86 19.93 13.85 -11.32
C GLN A 86 19.28 13.15 -10.12
N ARG A 87 19.84 13.27 -8.90
CA ARG A 87 19.27 12.65 -7.68
C ARG A 87 17.87 13.19 -7.38
N LEU A 88 17.62 14.48 -7.64
CA LEU A 88 16.30 15.09 -7.46
C LEU A 88 15.25 14.56 -8.44
N GLN A 89 15.66 14.13 -9.63
CA GLN A 89 14.78 13.62 -10.68
C GLN A 89 14.56 12.11 -10.63
N ARG A 90 15.22 11.38 -9.71
CA ARG A 90 15.03 9.93 -9.58
C ARG A 90 13.65 9.66 -8.96
N PRO A 91 12.75 8.94 -9.65
CA PRO A 91 11.47 8.59 -9.08
C PRO A 91 11.65 7.59 -7.94
N VAL A 92 10.82 7.71 -6.90
CA VAL A 92 10.72 6.72 -5.84
C VAL A 92 9.97 5.51 -6.40
N ALA A 93 10.55 4.31 -6.30
CA ALA A 93 9.89 3.10 -6.72
C ALA A 93 8.58 2.89 -5.93
N PRO A 94 7.50 2.38 -6.56
CA PRO A 94 6.25 2.13 -5.85
C PRO A 94 6.50 1.09 -4.74
N HIS A 95 5.97 1.35 -3.55
CA HIS A 95 6.14 0.49 -2.38
C HIS A 95 4.77 -0.06 -1.94
N LEU A 96 4.02 0.66 -1.11
CA LEU A 96 2.78 0.16 -0.48
C LEU A 96 1.71 -0.24 -1.49
N THR A 97 1.69 0.38 -2.67
CA THR A 97 0.68 0.15 -3.72
C THR A 97 0.92 -1.12 -4.53
N VAL A 98 2.11 -1.71 -4.47
CA VAL A 98 2.48 -2.90 -5.27
C VAL A 98 2.83 -4.12 -4.42
N TYR A 99 3.01 -3.95 -3.12
CA TYR A 99 3.25 -5.06 -2.20
C TYR A 99 1.99 -5.91 -2.00
N GLN A 100 2.18 -7.22 -1.81
CA GLN A 100 1.10 -8.14 -1.47
C GLN A 100 0.52 -7.80 -0.09
N VAL A 101 -0.80 -7.90 0.06
CA VAL A 101 -1.50 -7.59 1.31
C VAL A 101 -1.37 -8.66 2.38
N ASN A 102 -0.82 -9.84 2.05
CA ASN A 102 -0.61 -10.96 2.97
C ASN A 102 0.73 -10.89 3.73
N GLN A 103 1.46 -9.79 3.62
CA GLN A 103 2.75 -9.62 4.27
C GLN A 103 2.60 -9.40 5.78
N THR A 104 3.65 -9.68 6.55
CA THR A 104 3.62 -9.54 8.02
C THR A 104 3.35 -8.10 8.49
N TRP A 105 3.72 -7.10 7.68
CA TRP A 105 3.53 -5.69 8.02
C TRP A 105 2.06 -5.24 8.00
N THR A 106 1.22 -5.81 7.12
CA THR A 106 -0.23 -5.49 7.01
C THR A 106 -1.06 -6.19 8.09
N GLY A 107 -0.48 -7.20 8.75
CA GLY A 107 -1.11 -7.90 9.87
C GLY A 107 -0.91 -7.16 11.19
N SER A 108 -0.58 -7.92 12.23
CA SER A 108 -0.46 -7.43 13.61
C SER A 108 0.53 -6.26 13.80
N SER A 109 1.47 -6.05 12.86
CA SER A 109 2.45 -4.95 12.92
C SER A 109 1.81 -3.57 12.76
N ILE A 110 1.04 -3.30 11.70
CA ILE A 110 0.38 -1.99 11.53
C ILE A 110 -0.67 -1.75 12.60
N TRP A 111 -1.40 -2.80 12.99
CA TRP A 111 -2.40 -2.72 14.04
C TRP A 111 -1.80 -2.36 15.39
N MET A 112 -0.56 -2.80 15.72
CA MET A 112 0.17 -2.34 16.90
C MET A 112 0.23 -0.81 16.98
N ARG A 113 0.46 -0.17 15.84
CA ARG A 113 0.58 1.30 15.75
C ARG A 113 -0.78 1.95 15.88
N PHE A 114 -1.79 1.47 15.16
CA PHE A 114 -3.14 2.02 15.24
C PHE A 114 -3.76 1.88 16.62
N THR A 115 -3.63 0.71 17.26
CA THR A 115 -4.15 0.52 18.61
C THR A 115 -3.36 1.33 19.63
N GLY A 116 -2.04 1.45 19.48
CA GLY A 116 -1.21 2.27 20.36
C GLY A 116 -1.58 3.75 20.30
N VAL A 117 -1.69 4.30 19.08
CA VAL A 117 -2.14 5.68 18.85
C VAL A 117 -3.59 5.87 19.32
N GLY A 118 -4.46 4.88 19.11
CA GLY A 118 -5.86 4.94 19.57
C GLY A 118 -5.98 5.00 21.09
N VAL A 119 -5.33 4.07 21.80
CA VAL A 119 -5.38 4.01 23.28
C VAL A 119 -4.75 5.27 23.89
N MET A 120 -3.55 5.66 23.43
CA MET A 120 -2.89 6.86 23.94
C MET A 120 -3.62 8.13 23.54
N GLY A 121 -4.14 8.20 22.32
CA GLY A 121 -4.90 9.35 21.82
C GLY A 121 -6.16 9.61 22.64
N VAL A 122 -6.92 8.55 22.98
CA VAL A 122 -8.08 8.67 23.88
C VAL A 122 -7.65 9.10 25.27
N ALA A 123 -6.61 8.49 25.84
CA ALA A 123 -6.12 8.83 27.18
C ALA A 123 -5.64 10.29 27.28
N TYR A 124 -4.75 10.72 26.38
CA TYR A 124 -4.25 12.09 26.36
C TYR A 124 -5.34 13.10 26.01
N GLY A 125 -6.25 12.76 25.09
CA GLY A 125 -7.40 13.60 24.76
C GLY A 125 -8.27 13.86 25.98
N TYR A 126 -8.58 12.81 26.76
CA TYR A 126 -9.33 12.95 28.00
C TYR A 126 -8.57 13.76 29.05
N PHE A 127 -7.30 13.46 29.31
CA PHE A 127 -6.52 14.21 30.32
C PHE A 127 -6.35 15.69 29.97
N MET A 128 -6.16 16.01 28.69
CA MET A 128 -6.10 17.39 28.22
C MET A 128 -7.45 18.09 28.41
N ALA A 129 -8.56 17.45 28.00
CA ALA A 129 -9.89 18.02 28.18
C ALA A 129 -10.22 18.22 29.67
N TYR A 130 -9.85 17.27 30.52
CA TYR A 130 -10.01 17.36 31.97
C TYR A 130 -9.16 18.49 32.58
N ALA A 131 -7.92 18.68 32.12
CA ALA A 131 -7.07 19.78 32.58
C ALA A 131 -7.62 21.16 32.18
N LEU A 132 -8.25 21.26 31.00
CA LEU A 132 -8.89 22.49 30.52
C LEU A 132 -10.29 22.72 31.11
N ASN A 133 -10.86 21.72 31.78
CA ASN A 133 -12.22 21.74 32.32
C ASN A 133 -12.56 23.01 33.13
N PRO A 134 -11.70 23.52 34.04
CA PRO A 134 -12.00 24.73 34.82
C PRO A 134 -12.05 26.02 33.99
N LEU A 135 -11.34 26.05 32.84
CA LEU A 135 -11.27 27.23 31.98
C LEU A 135 -12.47 27.35 31.04
N VAL A 136 -13.00 26.21 30.61
CA VAL A 136 -14.11 26.14 29.65
C VAL A 136 -15.46 25.94 30.34
N GLY A 137 -15.46 25.60 31.65
CA GLY A 137 -16.67 25.32 32.42
C GLY A 137 -17.33 24.00 32.03
N TRP A 138 -16.56 23.04 31.52
CA TRP A 138 -17.07 21.71 31.23
C TRP A 138 -17.33 20.94 32.54
N ASN A 139 -18.17 19.90 32.44
CA ASN A 139 -18.38 18.93 33.51
C ASN A 139 -17.82 17.60 33.03
N LEU A 140 -16.50 17.41 33.13
CA LEU A 140 -15.80 16.16 32.76
C LEU A 140 -15.37 15.33 33.97
N GLY A 141 -15.96 15.58 35.15
CA GLY A 141 -15.73 14.77 36.35
C GLY A 141 -16.25 13.35 36.22
N SER A 142 -15.75 12.44 37.06
CA SER A 142 -16.20 11.04 37.11
C SER A 142 -17.72 10.90 37.23
N GLU A 143 -18.36 11.76 38.00
CA GLU A 143 -19.80 11.79 38.25
C GLU A 143 -20.59 12.05 36.96
N SER A 144 -20.13 13.03 36.17
CA SER A 144 -20.76 13.39 34.89
C SER A 144 -20.63 12.28 33.85
N LEU A 145 -19.47 11.61 33.80
CA LEU A 145 -19.22 10.47 32.92
C LEU A 145 -20.09 9.29 33.29
N ILE A 146 -20.18 8.95 34.58
CA ILE A 146 -21.03 7.87 35.08
C ILE A 146 -22.50 8.17 34.77
N ALA A 147 -22.98 9.40 35.03
CA ALA A 147 -24.35 9.79 34.74
C ALA A 147 -24.67 9.70 33.25
N THR A 148 -23.78 10.21 32.39
CA THR A 148 -23.94 10.15 30.93
C THR A 148 -23.90 8.72 30.43
N PHE A 149 -22.97 7.90 30.95
CA PHE A 149 -22.88 6.50 30.58
C PHE A 149 -24.10 5.70 31.06
N ALA A 150 -24.65 6.02 32.23
CA ALA A 150 -25.82 5.34 32.80
C ALA A 150 -27.08 5.49 31.94
N THR A 151 -27.27 6.62 31.27
CA THR A 151 -28.44 6.90 30.41
C THR A 151 -28.35 6.26 29.01
N MET A 152 -27.19 5.73 28.62
CA MET A 152 -27.00 5.09 27.32
C MET A 152 -27.73 3.75 27.19
N SER A 153 -28.12 3.41 25.95
CA SER A 153 -28.67 2.10 25.63
C SER A 153 -27.65 0.98 25.91
N PRO A 154 -28.09 -0.26 26.20
CA PRO A 154 -27.19 -1.38 26.43
C PRO A 154 -26.22 -1.60 25.26
N LEU A 155 -26.69 -1.41 24.02
CA LEU A 155 -25.86 -1.51 22.84
C LEU A 155 -24.75 -0.46 22.85
N ALA A 156 -25.07 0.81 23.09
CA ALA A 156 -24.08 1.89 23.12
C ALA A 156 -23.02 1.67 24.21
N LYS A 157 -23.44 1.26 25.42
CA LYS A 157 -22.54 0.89 26.52
C LYS A 157 -21.58 -0.22 26.11
N GLY A 158 -22.12 -1.30 25.51
CA GLY A 158 -21.34 -2.43 25.02
C GLY A 158 -20.36 -2.03 23.91
N SER A 159 -20.79 -1.22 22.95
CA SER A 159 -19.95 -0.74 21.85
C SER A 159 -18.78 0.11 22.34
N ILE A 160 -19.02 1.03 23.27
CA ILE A 160 -17.96 1.89 23.84
C ILE A 160 -16.98 1.04 24.64
N LYS A 161 -17.46 0.17 25.54
CA LYS A 161 -16.60 -0.72 26.33
C LYS A 161 -15.76 -1.61 25.41
N PHE A 162 -16.37 -2.28 24.43
CA PHE A 162 -15.65 -3.13 23.49
C PHE A 162 -14.65 -2.34 22.63
N GLY A 163 -15.05 -1.18 22.13
CA GLY A 163 -14.22 -0.29 21.32
C GLY A 163 -12.98 0.22 22.05
N LEU A 164 -13.03 0.35 23.38
CA LEU A 164 -11.88 0.68 24.22
C LEU A 164 -11.09 -0.57 24.65
N SER A 165 -11.78 -1.66 24.99
CA SER A 165 -11.15 -2.89 25.49
C SER A 165 -10.37 -3.64 24.40
N TRP A 166 -10.90 -3.75 23.18
CA TRP A 166 -10.24 -4.47 22.08
C TRP A 166 -8.87 -3.90 21.71
N PRO A 167 -8.72 -2.58 21.39
CA PRO A 167 -7.41 -2.05 21.06
C PRO A 167 -6.44 -2.14 22.23
N PHE A 168 -6.91 -2.01 23.48
CA PHE A 168 -6.08 -2.17 24.68
C PHE A 168 -5.53 -3.60 24.81
N VAL A 169 -6.38 -4.63 24.79
CA VAL A 169 -5.95 -6.03 24.92
C VAL A 169 -5.09 -6.44 23.73
N PHE A 170 -5.49 -6.08 22.51
CA PHE A 170 -4.68 -6.33 21.31
C PHE A 170 -3.28 -5.73 21.44
N HIS A 171 -3.18 -4.45 21.82
CA HIS A 171 -1.90 -3.76 21.95
C HIS A 171 -1.01 -4.40 23.01
N PHE A 172 -1.60 -4.77 24.15
CA PHE A 172 -0.89 -5.43 25.23
C PHE A 172 -0.31 -6.79 24.80
N VAL A 173 -1.15 -7.67 24.24
CA VAL A 173 -0.74 -9.02 23.81
C VAL A 173 0.26 -8.94 22.66
N ASN A 174 0.03 -8.06 21.68
CA ASN A 174 0.96 -7.87 20.60
C ASN A 174 2.28 -7.23 21.08
N GLY A 175 2.25 -6.37 22.10
CA GLY A 175 3.43 -5.84 22.76
C GLY A 175 4.29 -6.94 23.38
N ILE A 176 3.69 -7.88 24.10
CA ILE A 176 4.40 -9.06 24.63
C ILE A 176 5.05 -9.85 23.49
N LYS A 177 4.32 -10.09 22.39
CA LYS A 177 4.88 -10.76 21.21
C LYS A 177 6.10 -10.03 20.65
N GLN A 178 6.06 -8.69 20.56
CA GLN A 178 7.20 -7.90 20.09
C GLN A 178 8.39 -7.99 21.04
N LEU A 179 8.17 -7.94 22.37
CA LEU A 179 9.24 -8.15 23.35
C LEU A 179 9.87 -9.55 23.21
N VAL A 180 9.08 -10.58 22.89
CA VAL A 180 9.59 -11.93 22.59
C VAL A 180 10.48 -11.93 21.34
N TYR A 181 10.09 -11.19 20.31
CA TYR A 181 10.94 -11.01 19.12
C TYR A 181 12.21 -10.22 19.44
N ASP A 182 12.16 -9.21 20.30
CA ASP A 182 13.33 -8.45 20.73
C ASP A 182 14.35 -9.33 21.49
N MET A 183 13.87 -10.40 22.13
CA MET A 183 14.71 -11.44 22.75
C MET A 183 15.32 -12.45 21.74
N GLY A 184 15.08 -12.27 20.43
CA GLY A 184 15.60 -13.18 19.40
C GLY A 184 14.78 -14.47 19.21
N ILE A 185 13.60 -14.58 19.82
CA ILE A 185 12.79 -15.81 19.85
C ILE A 185 11.67 -15.76 18.81
N GLY A 186 11.41 -16.87 18.10
CA GLY A 186 10.20 -17.02 17.30
C GLY A 186 10.28 -16.54 15.84
N TYR A 187 11.47 -16.38 15.26
CA TYR A 187 11.68 -15.92 13.88
C TYR A 187 11.46 -16.97 12.77
N GLY A 188 11.07 -18.20 13.12
CA GLY A 188 10.69 -19.19 12.11
C GLY A 188 9.44 -18.75 11.34
N LYS A 189 9.42 -18.91 10.01
CA LYS A 189 8.30 -18.45 9.15
C LYS A 189 6.93 -18.88 9.65
N ARG A 190 6.77 -20.18 9.97
CA ARG A 190 5.53 -20.74 10.51
C ARG A 190 5.14 -20.11 11.85
N THR A 191 6.12 -19.83 12.70
CA THR A 191 5.91 -19.17 13.99
C THR A 191 5.45 -17.74 13.80
N ILE A 192 6.06 -16.99 12.87
CA ILE A 192 5.66 -15.62 12.52
C ILE A 192 4.22 -15.59 11.98
N GLU A 193 3.89 -16.49 11.06
CA GLU A 193 2.53 -16.58 10.50
C GLU A 193 1.48 -16.88 11.57
N ALA A 194 1.75 -17.84 12.47
CA ALA A 194 0.84 -18.18 13.56
C ALA A 194 0.70 -17.02 14.56
N SER A 195 1.82 -16.45 15.00
CA SER A 195 1.87 -15.33 15.95
C SER A 195 1.33 -14.02 15.40
N ASN A 196 1.16 -13.89 14.09
CA ASN A 196 0.44 -12.77 13.49
C ASN A 196 -1.07 -12.77 13.84
N ASN A 197 -1.68 -13.95 14.00
CA ASN A 197 -3.12 -14.07 14.21
C ASN A 197 -3.52 -14.08 15.69
N TRP A 198 -2.64 -14.58 16.58
CA TRP A 198 -2.92 -14.71 18.01
C TRP A 198 -3.37 -13.41 18.71
N PRO A 199 -2.76 -12.23 18.47
CA PRO A 199 -3.22 -10.98 19.10
C PRO A 199 -4.65 -10.59 18.73
N PHE A 200 -5.12 -10.92 17.52
CA PHE A 200 -6.50 -10.66 17.12
C PHE A 200 -7.47 -11.56 17.87
N ILE A 201 -7.16 -12.86 17.94
CA ILE A 201 -7.99 -13.86 18.60
C ILE A 201 -8.09 -13.54 20.10
N ILE A 202 -6.95 -13.43 20.78
CA ILE A 202 -6.90 -13.13 22.22
C ILE A 202 -7.48 -11.73 22.49
N GLY A 203 -7.22 -10.76 21.60
CA GLY A 203 -7.78 -9.42 21.67
C GLY A 203 -9.31 -9.42 21.70
N VAL A 204 -9.96 -10.17 20.82
CA VAL A 204 -11.43 -10.27 20.80
C VAL A 204 -11.95 -10.94 22.07
N PHE A 205 -11.43 -12.12 22.43
CA PHE A 205 -11.90 -12.84 23.62
C PHE A 205 -11.69 -12.03 24.91
N GLY A 206 -10.50 -11.46 25.10
CA GLY A 206 -10.20 -10.62 26.24
C GLY A 206 -11.07 -9.37 26.29
N ALA A 207 -11.34 -8.74 25.14
CA ALA A 207 -12.23 -7.58 25.08
C ALA A 207 -13.67 -7.92 25.41
N LEU A 208 -14.19 -9.08 24.96
CA LEU A 208 -15.53 -9.54 25.33
C LEU A 208 -15.64 -9.77 26.83
N VAL A 209 -14.63 -10.39 27.44
CA VAL A 209 -14.56 -10.57 28.90
C VAL A 209 -14.57 -9.20 29.61
N LEU A 210 -13.71 -8.27 29.20
CA LEU A 210 -13.68 -6.91 29.79
C LEU A 210 -14.98 -6.12 29.57
N THR A 211 -15.70 -6.40 28.48
CA THR A 211 -16.94 -5.70 28.13
C THR A 211 -18.15 -6.20 28.93
N PHE A 212 -18.24 -7.50 29.19
CA PHE A 212 -19.46 -8.12 29.73
C PHE A 212 -19.28 -8.76 31.12
N ALA A 213 -18.06 -9.07 31.55
CA ALA A 213 -17.79 -9.70 32.84
C ALA A 213 -17.35 -8.72 33.95
N LEU A 214 -17.07 -7.47 33.57
CA LEU A 214 -16.83 -6.31 34.45
C LEU A 214 -17.95 -5.29 34.26
#